data_AF-A0A5E4IDI6-F1
#
_entry.id   AF-A0A5E4IDI6-F1
#
_cell.length_a   1.000
_cell.length_b   1.000
_cell.length_c   1.000
_cell.angle_alpha   90.00
_cell.angle_beta   90.00
_cell.angle_gamma   90.00
#
_symmetry.space_group_name_H-M   'P 1'
#
loop_
_entity.id
_entity.type
_entity.pdbx_description
1 polymer ?
#
loop_
_entity_poly.entity_id
_entity_poly.type
_entity_poly.pdbx_seq_one_letter_code
_entity_poly.pdbx_strand_id
1 'polypeptide(L)'
;MESQKLHNAKLLGGIGSILMLLLPVPTVGWIIAFVGLILVLVAVKYIADEIKDHNVFNNFLLTFIIGIIGAVVAIFIVIISYFSYGAGIDWTKFQNVTSMPQFYQMVQTKGVVPFITSIIAGLLVLWITLIVAAYFIRKSYNKIASETRTSMFHTAGLLYLIGAVTTIVLVGFIIIFIALILQIIAFFSMPETLSAPTVTPPPMQSGIPPQP
;
A
#
# COMPACT_ATOMS: atom_id res chain seq x y z
N MET A 1 -13.09 2.91 26.74
CA MET A 1 -12.16 2.00 26.04
C MET A 1 -12.19 2.22 24.53
N GLU A 2 -13.36 2.44 23.94
CA GLU A 2 -13.55 2.78 22.51
C GLU A 2 -12.73 4.00 22.04
N SER A 3 -12.74 5.12 22.78
CA SER A 3 -11.95 6.31 22.45
C SER A 3 -10.43 6.07 22.37
N GLN A 4 -9.91 5.15 23.19
CA GLN A 4 -8.49 4.84 23.23
C GLN A 4 -8.04 4.03 22.02
N LYS A 5 -8.89 3.14 21.49
CA LYS A 5 -8.59 2.35 20.29
C LYS A 5 -8.49 3.23 19.05
N LEU A 6 -9.42 4.17 18.88
CA LEU A 6 -9.46 5.03 17.70
C LEU A 6 -8.31 6.06 17.72
N HIS A 7 -7.99 6.63 18.89
CA HIS A 7 -6.79 7.45 19.06
C HIS A 7 -5.50 6.67 18.73
N ASN A 8 -5.34 5.46 19.27
CA ASN A 8 -4.20 4.60 18.95
C ASN A 8 -4.14 4.26 17.45
N ALA A 9 -5.29 4.00 16.81
CA ALA A 9 -5.35 3.71 15.38
C ALA A 9 -4.86 4.89 14.54
N LYS A 10 -5.27 6.11 14.90
CA LYS A 10 -4.80 7.35 14.25
C LYS A 10 -3.29 7.51 14.36
N LEU A 11 -2.72 7.32 15.55
CA LEU A 11 -1.27 7.41 15.76
C LEU A 11 -0.51 6.30 15.01
N LEU A 12 -0.90 5.04 15.18
CA LEU A 12 -0.26 3.89 14.53
C LEU A 12 -0.37 3.98 13.01
N GLY A 13 -1.53 4.36 12.49
CA GLY A 13 -1.77 4.48 11.05
C GLY A 13 -0.99 5.64 10.43
N GLY A 14 -0.98 6.81 11.08
CA GLY A 14 -0.20 7.96 10.63
C GLY A 14 1.30 7.71 10.67
N ILE A 15 1.84 7.26 11.81
CA ILE A 15 3.26 6.92 11.98
C ILE A 15 3.65 5.82 11.01
N GLY A 16 2.86 4.74 10.93
CA GLY A 16 3.11 3.62 10.02
C GLY A 16 3.18 4.06 8.57
N SER A 17 2.27 4.94 8.15
CA SER A 17 2.26 5.49 6.79
C SER A 17 3.46 6.38 6.49
N ILE A 18 3.94 7.16 7.48
CA ILE A 18 5.19 7.94 7.35
C ILE A 18 6.39 7.01 7.20
N LEU A 19 6.45 5.92 7.97
CA LEU A 19 7.51 4.92 7.86
C LEU A 19 7.52 4.27 6.47
N MET A 20 6.35 4.02 5.87
CA MET A 20 6.24 3.49 4.50
C MET A 20 6.81 4.43 3.44
N LEU A 21 6.79 5.76 3.66
CA LEU A 21 7.40 6.73 2.72
C LEU A 21 8.94 6.64 2.68
N LEU A 22 9.57 6.01 3.67
CA LEU A 22 11.03 5.83 3.73
C LEU A 22 11.53 4.64 2.89
N LEU A 23 10.65 3.98 2.13
CA LEU A 23 11.02 2.91 1.20
C LEU A 23 12.18 3.28 0.25
N PRO A 24 12.29 4.53 -0.30
CA PRO A 24 13.39 4.89 -1.19
C PRO A 24 14.76 5.03 -0.50
N VAL A 25 14.82 5.01 0.83
CA VAL A 25 16.07 5.15 1.59
C VAL A 25 16.94 3.90 1.39
N PRO A 26 18.19 4.02 0.93
CA PRO A 26 19.08 2.88 0.74
C PRO A 26 19.30 2.08 2.03
N THR A 27 19.57 0.78 1.89
CA THR A 27 19.98 -0.16 2.96
C THR A 27 18.91 -0.51 3.99
N VAL A 28 18.25 0.47 4.60
CA VAL A 28 17.30 0.28 5.72
C VAL A 28 15.84 0.56 5.37
N GLY A 29 15.58 1.24 4.24
CA GLY A 29 14.23 1.66 3.85
C GLY A 29 13.22 0.52 3.78
N TRP A 30 13.63 -0.67 3.31
CA TRP A 30 12.75 -1.84 3.22
C TRP A 30 12.31 -2.38 4.59
N ILE A 31 13.20 -2.40 5.59
CA ILE A 31 12.87 -2.82 6.96
C ILE A 31 11.89 -1.81 7.58
N ILE A 32 12.20 -0.53 7.45
CA ILE A 32 11.39 0.56 8.02
C ILE A 32 10.00 0.57 7.38
N ALA A 33 9.91 0.44 6.06
CA ALA A 33 8.64 0.37 5.36
C ALA A 33 7.81 -0.86 5.76
N PHE A 34 8.46 -2.00 6.03
CA PHE A 34 7.78 -3.20 6.49
C PHE A 34 7.19 -3.02 7.91
N VAL A 35 7.97 -2.43 8.84
CA VAL A 35 7.45 -2.05 10.17
C VAL A 35 6.31 -1.06 10.04
N GLY A 36 6.44 -0.06 9.15
CA GLY A 36 5.38 0.89 8.84
C GLY A 36 4.10 0.23 8.36
N LEU A 37 4.20 -0.74 7.45
CA LEU A 37 3.07 -1.51 6.95
C LEU A 37 2.37 -2.30 8.07
N ILE A 38 3.13 -2.93 8.98
CA ILE A 38 2.56 -3.64 10.14
C ILE A 38 1.79 -2.67 11.03
N LEU A 39 2.32 -1.48 11.29
CA LEU A 39 1.64 -0.45 12.10
C LEU A 39 0.32 -0.01 11.47
N VAL A 40 0.29 0.19 10.15
CA VAL A 40 -0.95 0.48 9.40
C VAL A 40 -1.93 -0.68 9.50
N LEU A 41 -1.46 -1.92 9.42
CA LEU A 41 -2.31 -3.11 9.55
C LEU A 41 -2.96 -3.20 10.95
N VAL A 42 -2.21 -2.89 12.00
CA VAL A 42 -2.75 -2.78 13.38
C VAL A 42 -3.74 -1.62 13.50
N ALA A 43 -3.45 -0.47 12.89
CA ALA A 43 -4.37 0.67 12.88
C ALA A 43 -5.71 0.32 12.21
N VAL A 44 -5.68 -0.32 11.04
CA VAL A 44 -6.88 -0.77 10.34
C VAL A 44 -7.64 -1.82 11.16
N LYS A 45 -6.93 -2.69 11.90
CA LYS A 45 -7.57 -3.63 12.84
C LYS A 45 -8.35 -2.90 13.94
N TYR A 46 -7.76 -1.91 14.58
CA TYR A 46 -8.44 -1.14 15.62
C TYR A 46 -9.65 -0.38 15.08
N ILE A 47 -9.57 0.17 13.86
CA ILE A 47 -10.73 0.78 13.19
C ILE A 47 -11.81 -0.27 12.94
N ALA A 48 -11.45 -1.45 12.42
CA ALA A 48 -12.38 -2.54 12.13
C ALA A 48 -13.12 -3.05 13.37
N ASP A 49 -12.42 -3.15 14.50
CA ASP A 49 -13.01 -3.52 15.80
C ASP A 49 -14.02 -2.47 16.27
N GLU A 50 -13.73 -1.19 16.05
CA GLU A 50 -14.55 -0.06 16.49
C GLU A 50 -15.83 0.09 15.65
N ILE A 51 -15.71 -0.02 14.32
CA ILE A 51 -16.85 -0.01 13.40
C ILE A 51 -17.63 -1.34 13.40
N LYS A 52 -17.15 -2.35 14.14
CA LYS A 52 -17.71 -3.71 14.23
C LYS A 52 -17.90 -4.41 12.86
N ASP A 53 -17.06 -4.05 11.88
CA ASP A 53 -17.03 -4.67 10.55
C ASP A 53 -15.66 -5.30 10.28
N HIS A 54 -15.56 -6.59 10.60
CA HIS A 54 -14.37 -7.41 10.39
C HIS A 54 -13.94 -7.47 8.91
N ASN A 55 -14.84 -7.20 7.96
CA ASN A 55 -14.47 -7.18 6.55
C ASN A 55 -13.49 -6.05 6.23
N VAL A 56 -13.45 -4.96 7.00
CA VAL A 56 -12.49 -3.87 6.78
C VAL A 56 -11.07 -4.37 6.98
N PHE A 57 -10.80 -5.02 8.11
CA PHE A 57 -9.51 -5.63 8.38
C PHE A 57 -9.22 -6.79 7.43
N ASN A 58 -10.19 -7.68 7.17
CA ASN A 58 -9.97 -8.84 6.30
C ASN A 58 -9.62 -8.46 4.86
N ASN A 59 -10.28 -7.44 4.29
CA ASN A 59 -9.91 -6.94 2.95
C ASN A 59 -8.50 -6.33 2.98
N PHE A 60 -8.16 -5.56 4.03
CA PHE A 60 -6.81 -4.97 4.14
C PHE A 60 -5.73 -6.04 4.32
N LEU A 61 -5.94 -7.03 5.18
CA LEU A 61 -5.05 -8.16 5.39
C LEU A 61 -4.88 -8.98 4.09
N LEU A 62 -5.95 -9.17 3.34
CA LEU A 62 -5.92 -9.89 2.07
C LEU A 62 -5.02 -9.18 1.03
N THR A 63 -4.93 -7.85 1.07
CA THR A 63 -3.96 -7.09 0.25
C THR A 63 -2.53 -7.55 0.54
N PHE A 64 -2.17 -7.63 1.82
CA PHE A 64 -0.84 -8.03 2.24
C PHE A 64 -0.53 -9.48 1.85
N ILE A 65 -1.47 -10.38 2.07
CA ILE A 65 -1.33 -11.81 1.72
C ILE A 65 -1.16 -11.96 0.20
N ILE A 66 -2.00 -11.30 -0.61
CA ILE A 66 -1.93 -11.35 -2.08
C ILE A 66 -0.61 -10.75 -2.57
N GLY A 67 -0.18 -9.63 -2.00
CA GLY A 67 1.10 -9.01 -2.34
C GLY A 67 2.30 -9.93 -2.09
N ILE A 68 2.33 -10.61 -0.93
CA ILE A 68 3.38 -11.58 -0.59
C ILE A 68 3.33 -12.77 -1.55
N ILE A 69 2.16 -13.39 -1.75
CA ILE A 69 2.03 -14.55 -2.63
C ILE A 69 2.46 -14.18 -4.05
N GLY A 70 2.01 -13.03 -4.56
CA GLY A 70 2.38 -12.54 -5.89
C GLY A 70 3.88 -12.31 -6.04
N ALA A 71 4.51 -11.65 -5.06
CA ALA A 71 5.96 -11.42 -5.04
C ALA A 71 6.74 -12.75 -4.99
N VAL A 72 6.33 -13.67 -4.12
CA VAL A 72 6.96 -14.99 -3.99
C VAL A 72 6.85 -15.77 -5.30
N VAL A 73 5.65 -15.86 -5.90
CA VAL A 73 5.45 -16.55 -7.18
C VAL A 73 6.30 -15.92 -8.30
N ALA A 74 6.31 -14.59 -8.41
CA ALA A 74 7.14 -13.90 -9.40
C ALA A 74 8.64 -14.19 -9.21
N ILE A 75 9.14 -14.18 -7.97
CA ILE A 75 10.52 -14.52 -7.64
C ILE A 75 10.82 -15.97 -8.01
N PHE A 76 9.94 -16.93 -7.68
CA PHE A 76 10.12 -18.33 -8.03
C PHE A 76 10.19 -18.55 -9.55
N ILE A 77 9.35 -17.87 -10.33
CA ILE A 77 9.41 -17.90 -11.80
C ILE A 77 10.80 -17.48 -12.30
N VAL A 78 11.33 -16.37 -11.78
CA VAL A 78 12.65 -15.85 -12.18
C VAL A 78 13.78 -16.78 -11.74
N ILE A 79 13.72 -17.33 -10.51
CA ILE A 79 14.73 -18.27 -10.01
C ILE A 79 14.75 -19.55 -10.86
N ILE A 80 13.60 -20.18 -11.09
CA ILE A 80 13.51 -21.40 -11.91
C ILE A 80 14.04 -21.13 -13.32
N SER A 81 13.67 -19.99 -13.89
CA SER A 81 14.14 -19.57 -15.20
C SER A 81 15.64 -19.30 -15.25
N TYR A 82 16.20 -18.70 -14.20
CA TYR A 82 17.64 -18.52 -14.08
C TYR A 82 18.35 -19.87 -14.12
N PHE A 83 17.92 -20.86 -13.35
CA PHE A 83 18.55 -22.19 -13.41
C PHE A 83 18.30 -22.94 -14.73
N SER A 84 17.14 -22.72 -15.37
CA SER A 84 16.78 -23.43 -16.62
C SER A 84 17.45 -22.85 -17.86
N TYR A 85 17.57 -21.52 -17.92
CA TYR A 85 17.97 -20.80 -19.12
C TYR A 85 19.10 -19.80 -18.87
N GLY A 86 19.20 -19.25 -17.66
CA GLY A 86 20.12 -18.16 -17.31
C GLY A 86 21.52 -18.59 -16.85
N ALA A 87 21.66 -19.76 -16.22
CA ALA A 87 22.90 -20.21 -15.58
C ALA A 87 24.02 -20.51 -16.60
N GLY A 88 23.65 -20.89 -17.83
CA GLY A 88 24.59 -21.12 -18.92
C GLY A 88 24.94 -19.86 -19.73
N ILE A 89 24.35 -18.70 -19.39
CA ILE A 89 24.60 -17.43 -20.08
C ILE A 89 25.85 -16.79 -19.49
N ASP A 90 26.80 -16.44 -20.35
CA ASP A 90 27.95 -15.63 -19.95
C ASP A 90 27.53 -14.15 -19.82
N TRP A 91 27.10 -13.79 -18.61
CA TRP A 91 26.61 -12.44 -18.29
C TRP A 91 27.67 -11.35 -18.47
N THR A 92 28.97 -11.68 -18.46
CA THR A 92 30.04 -10.69 -18.65
C THR A 92 30.07 -10.13 -20.07
N LYS A 93 29.53 -10.88 -21.05
CA LYS A 93 29.41 -10.42 -22.44
C LYS A 93 28.41 -9.28 -22.59
N PHE A 94 27.43 -9.13 -21.68
CA PHE A 94 26.45 -8.05 -21.73
C PHE A 94 27.10 -6.70 -21.44
N GLN A 95 28.17 -6.68 -20.64
CA GLN A 95 28.90 -5.46 -20.27
C GLN A 95 29.75 -4.91 -21.42
N ASN A 96 30.06 -5.74 -22.43
CA ASN A 96 30.96 -5.41 -23.52
C ASN A 96 30.23 -5.18 -24.87
N VAL A 97 28.89 -5.14 -24.85
CA VAL A 97 28.10 -4.85 -26.05
C VAL A 97 28.24 -3.38 -26.40
N THR A 98 28.96 -3.08 -27.49
CA THR A 98 29.22 -1.71 -27.95
C THR A 98 28.60 -1.42 -29.32
N SER A 99 28.04 -2.43 -29.98
CA SER A 99 27.44 -2.31 -31.31
C SER A 99 26.16 -3.16 -31.46
N MET A 100 25.27 -2.73 -32.36
CA MET A 100 24.01 -3.44 -32.66
C MET A 100 24.19 -4.88 -33.16
N PRO A 101 25.17 -5.20 -34.03
CA PRO A 101 25.41 -6.58 -34.44
C PRO A 101 25.77 -7.51 -33.27
N GLN A 102 26.57 -7.02 -32.31
CA GLN A 102 26.93 -7.78 -31.11
C GLN A 102 25.71 -8.01 -30.21
N PHE A 103 24.86 -6.99 -30.04
CA PHE A 103 23.60 -7.11 -29.31
C PHE A 103 22.69 -8.18 -29.92
N TYR A 104 22.55 -8.19 -31.25
CA TYR A 104 21.72 -9.17 -31.94
C TYR A 104 22.21 -10.61 -31.75
N GLN A 105 23.52 -10.85 -31.93
CA GLN A 105 24.10 -12.18 -31.68
C GLN A 105 23.97 -12.61 -30.21
N MET A 106 24.07 -11.66 -29.29
CA MET A 106 23.86 -11.90 -27.88
C MET A 106 22.42 -12.31 -27.57
N VAL A 107 21.43 -11.57 -28.05
CA VAL A 107 20.01 -11.91 -27.83
C VAL A 107 19.67 -13.28 -28.43
N GLN A 108 20.32 -13.66 -29.53
CA GLN A 108 20.17 -14.98 -30.14
C GLN A 108 20.89 -16.12 -29.41
N THR A 109 21.68 -15.82 -28.38
CA THR A 109 22.32 -16.85 -27.57
C THR A 109 21.25 -17.73 -26.90
N LYS A 110 21.42 -19.05 -27.02
CA LYS A 110 20.51 -20.03 -26.43
C LYS A 110 20.31 -19.74 -24.94
N GLY A 111 19.05 -19.56 -24.53
CA GLY A 111 18.68 -19.26 -23.14
C GLY A 111 18.34 -17.79 -22.87
N VAL A 112 18.89 -16.83 -23.62
CA VAL A 112 18.62 -15.39 -23.38
C VAL A 112 17.15 -15.04 -23.61
N VAL A 113 16.61 -15.35 -24.79
CA VAL A 113 15.20 -15.07 -25.11
C VAL A 113 14.22 -15.70 -24.11
N PRO A 114 14.28 -17.02 -23.79
CA PRO A 114 13.36 -17.61 -22.83
C PRO A 114 13.55 -17.04 -21.42
N PHE A 115 14.78 -16.69 -21.03
CA PHE A 115 15.02 -16.04 -19.74
C PHE A 115 14.38 -14.65 -19.66
N ILE A 116 14.58 -13.78 -20.66
CA ILE A 116 13.93 -12.45 -20.70
C ILE A 116 12.41 -12.58 -20.74
N THR A 117 11.89 -13.53 -21.53
CA THR A 117 10.45 -13.79 -21.61
C THR A 117 9.88 -14.19 -20.25
N SER A 118 10.60 -14.99 -19.47
CA SER A 118 10.19 -15.36 -18.10
C SER A 118 10.19 -14.19 -17.12
N ILE A 119 11.12 -13.23 -17.27
CA ILE A 119 11.15 -12.02 -16.44
C ILE A 119 9.91 -11.20 -16.73
N ILE A 120 9.56 -11.02 -18.00
CA ILE A 120 8.34 -10.33 -18.41
C ILE A 120 7.10 -11.05 -17.84
N ALA A 121 7.06 -12.38 -17.91
CA ALA A 121 5.98 -13.17 -17.32
C ALA A 121 5.88 -12.99 -15.79
N GLY A 122 7.01 -13.01 -15.08
CA GLY A 122 7.07 -12.77 -13.63
C GLY A 122 6.62 -11.36 -13.25
N LEU A 123 7.05 -10.35 -14.01
CA LEU A 123 6.61 -8.96 -13.84
C LEU A 123 5.11 -8.79 -14.12
N LEU A 124 4.57 -9.50 -15.11
CA LEU A 124 3.14 -9.49 -15.42
C LEU A 124 2.32 -10.10 -14.28
N VAL A 125 2.76 -11.23 -13.72
CA VAL A 125 2.14 -11.84 -12.53
C VAL A 125 2.16 -10.87 -11.35
N LEU A 126 3.33 -10.26 -11.09
CA LEU A 126 3.48 -9.27 -10.03
C LEU A 126 2.53 -8.09 -10.23
N TRP A 127 2.44 -7.56 -11.45
CA TRP A 127 1.56 -6.46 -11.80
C TRP A 127 0.07 -6.79 -11.59
N ILE A 128 -0.38 -7.96 -12.05
CA ILE A 128 -1.76 -8.42 -11.84
C ILE A 128 -2.07 -8.54 -10.34
N THR A 129 -1.19 -9.19 -9.57
CA THR A 129 -1.39 -9.34 -8.12
C THR A 129 -1.39 -8.00 -7.39
N LEU A 130 -0.57 -7.04 -7.84
CA LEU A 130 -0.55 -5.66 -7.33
C LEU A 130 -1.89 -4.95 -7.57
N ILE A 131 -2.48 -5.09 -8.76
CA ILE A 131 -3.83 -4.55 -9.06
C ILE A 131 -4.90 -5.17 -8.15
N VAL A 132 -4.87 -6.51 -7.98
CA VAL A 132 -5.84 -7.21 -7.12
C VAL A 132 -5.67 -6.78 -5.66
N ALA A 133 -4.43 -6.65 -5.18
CA ALA A 133 -4.15 -6.15 -3.84
C ALA A 133 -4.67 -4.71 -3.66
N ALA A 134 -4.41 -3.83 -4.61
CA ALA A 134 -4.87 -2.44 -4.57
C ALA A 134 -6.42 -2.33 -4.58
N TYR A 135 -7.10 -3.25 -5.25
CA TYR A 135 -8.57 -3.34 -5.19
C TYR A 135 -9.06 -3.62 -3.75
N PHE A 136 -8.40 -4.51 -3.02
CA PHE A 136 -8.76 -4.82 -1.64
C PHE A 136 -8.43 -3.68 -0.66
N ILE A 137 -7.31 -2.95 -0.85
CA ILE A 137 -7.05 -1.69 -0.14
C ILE A 137 -8.21 -0.72 -0.36
N ARG A 138 -8.60 -0.48 -1.62
CA ARG A 138 -9.69 0.44 -1.96
C ARG A 138 -10.99 0.04 -1.28
N LYS A 139 -11.32 -1.26 -1.29
CA LYS A 139 -12.52 -1.78 -0.62
C LYS A 139 -12.48 -1.54 0.89
N SER A 140 -11.34 -1.76 1.54
CA SER A 140 -11.16 -1.47 2.97
C SER A 140 -11.28 0.02 3.27
N TYR A 141 -10.59 0.87 2.52
CA TYR A 141 -10.56 2.31 2.75
C TYR A 141 -11.89 2.99 2.46
N ASN A 142 -12.65 2.52 1.46
CA ASN A 142 -13.99 3.03 1.20
C ASN A 142 -14.94 2.77 2.39
N LYS A 143 -14.81 1.61 3.05
CA LYS A 143 -15.59 1.30 4.26
C LYS A 143 -15.14 2.14 5.45
N ILE A 144 -13.83 2.35 5.63
CA ILE A 144 -13.32 3.25 6.68
C ILE A 144 -13.86 4.67 6.45
N ALA A 145 -13.85 5.16 5.20
CA ALA A 145 -14.34 6.49 4.86
C ALA A 145 -15.84 6.68 5.17
N SER A 146 -16.67 5.67 4.88
CA SER A 146 -18.12 5.75 5.13
C SER A 146 -18.46 5.78 6.61
N GLU A 147 -17.74 5.01 7.43
CA GLU A 147 -18.01 4.91 8.86
C GLU A 147 -17.37 6.02 9.69
N THR A 148 -16.19 6.52 9.28
CA THR A 148 -15.45 7.56 10.02
C THR A 148 -15.75 8.99 9.54
N ARG A 149 -16.61 9.16 8.52
CA ARG A 149 -16.93 10.44 7.83
C ARG A 149 -15.70 11.17 7.26
N THR A 150 -14.60 10.47 6.99
CA THR A 150 -13.38 11.05 6.42
C THR A 150 -13.23 10.67 4.95
N SER A 151 -13.44 11.62 4.04
CA SER A 151 -13.38 11.39 2.59
C SER A 151 -11.97 11.08 2.07
N MET A 152 -10.91 11.44 2.81
CA MET A 152 -9.51 11.25 2.39
C MET A 152 -9.16 9.77 2.19
N PHE A 153 -9.74 8.84 2.96
CA PHE A 153 -9.54 7.40 2.74
C PHE A 153 -10.09 6.94 1.38
N HIS A 154 -11.24 7.48 0.94
CA HIS A 154 -11.80 7.15 -0.37
C HIS A 154 -10.85 7.59 -1.49
N THR A 155 -10.32 8.82 -1.40
CA THR A 155 -9.38 9.35 -2.39
C THR A 155 -8.05 8.58 -2.38
N ALA A 156 -7.50 8.28 -1.20
CA ALA A 156 -6.28 7.49 -1.07
C ALA A 156 -6.46 6.09 -1.68
N GLY A 157 -7.55 5.38 -1.34
CA GLY A 157 -7.84 4.05 -1.87
C GLY A 157 -8.04 4.04 -3.39
N LEU A 158 -8.65 5.08 -3.94
CA LEU A 158 -8.78 5.26 -5.39
C LEU A 158 -7.42 5.46 -6.07
N LEU A 159 -6.57 6.32 -5.51
CA LEU A 159 -5.24 6.58 -6.05
C LEU A 159 -4.33 5.36 -5.96
N TYR A 160 -4.43 4.55 -4.89
CA TYR A 160 -3.72 3.26 -4.85
C TYR A 160 -4.10 2.35 -6.01
N LEU A 161 -5.39 2.26 -6.34
CA LEU A 161 -5.87 1.43 -7.45
C LEU A 161 -5.43 1.99 -8.81
N ILE A 162 -5.62 3.29 -9.05
CA ILE A 162 -5.19 3.93 -10.31
C ILE A 162 -3.68 3.82 -10.46
N GLY A 163 -2.93 4.10 -9.40
CA GLY A 163 -1.48 3.99 -9.35
C GLY A 163 -1.01 2.58 -9.64
N ALA A 164 -1.64 1.56 -9.04
CA ALA A 164 -1.37 0.15 -9.31
C ALA A 164 -1.51 -0.20 -10.80
N VAL A 165 -2.63 0.17 -11.42
CA VAL A 165 -2.88 -0.09 -12.84
C VAL A 165 -1.86 0.63 -13.74
N THR A 166 -1.50 1.85 -13.40
CA THR A 166 -0.59 2.70 -14.20
C THR A 166 0.90 2.51 -13.89
N THR A 167 1.28 1.56 -13.02
CA THR A 167 2.70 1.26 -12.72
C THR A 167 3.47 0.80 -13.96
N ILE A 168 2.78 0.23 -14.96
CA ILE A 168 3.40 -0.24 -16.20
C ILE A 168 4.11 0.87 -17.00
N VAL A 169 3.64 2.12 -16.89
CA VAL A 169 4.25 3.30 -17.51
C VAL A 169 5.11 4.13 -16.54
N LEU A 170 5.46 3.55 -15.39
CA LEU A 170 6.19 4.18 -14.27
C LEU A 170 5.47 5.35 -13.56
N VAL A 171 4.53 6.05 -14.24
CA VAL A 171 3.71 7.13 -13.65
C VAL A 171 2.93 6.64 -12.42
N GLY A 172 2.53 5.36 -12.42
CA GLY A 172 1.81 4.78 -11.30
C GLY A 172 2.54 4.84 -9.95
N PHE A 173 3.89 4.83 -9.95
CA PHE A 173 4.66 4.98 -8.71
C PHE A 173 4.46 6.35 -8.06
N ILE A 174 4.38 7.41 -8.88
CA ILE A 174 4.10 8.78 -8.38
C ILE A 174 2.68 8.85 -7.82
N ILE A 175 1.72 8.22 -8.48
CA ILE A 175 0.32 8.20 -8.02
C ILE A 175 0.20 7.43 -6.68
N ILE A 176 0.88 6.29 -6.53
CA ILE A 176 0.94 5.54 -5.27
C ILE A 176 1.60 6.38 -4.17
N PHE A 177 2.67 7.12 -4.50
CA PHE A 177 3.32 8.01 -3.55
C PHE A 177 2.36 9.11 -3.05
N ILE A 178 1.57 9.71 -3.94
CA ILE A 178 0.52 10.67 -3.56
C ILE A 178 -0.56 9.97 -2.71
N ALA A 179 -0.94 8.73 -3.03
CA ALA A 179 -1.89 7.95 -2.24
C ALA A 179 -1.40 7.73 -0.80
N LEU A 180 -0.11 7.46 -0.60
CA LEU A 180 0.52 7.35 0.72
C LEU A 180 0.44 8.65 1.52
N ILE A 181 0.66 9.81 0.87
CA ILE A 181 0.53 11.12 1.53
C ILE A 181 -0.92 11.34 1.97
N LEU A 182 -1.89 11.07 1.10
CA LEU A 182 -3.31 11.19 1.46
C LEU A 182 -3.72 10.21 2.54
N GLN A 183 -3.13 9.01 2.58
CA GLN A 183 -3.34 8.06 3.65
C GLN A 183 -2.86 8.61 5.01
N ILE A 184 -1.70 9.24 5.07
CA ILE A 184 -1.21 9.92 6.29
C ILE A 184 -2.23 10.97 6.77
N ILE A 185 -2.66 11.83 5.84
CA ILE A 185 -3.64 12.88 6.12
C ILE A 185 -4.96 12.26 6.60
N ALA A 186 -5.39 11.16 5.97
CA ALA A 186 -6.62 10.46 6.33
C ALA A 186 -6.57 9.93 7.76
N PHE A 187 -5.50 9.21 8.14
CA PHE A 187 -5.34 8.71 9.51
C PHE A 187 -5.32 9.84 10.54
N PHE A 188 -4.59 10.92 10.30
CA PHE A 188 -4.54 12.05 11.22
C PHE A 188 -5.84 12.89 11.27
N SER A 189 -6.67 12.81 10.23
CA SER A 189 -7.96 13.51 10.19
C SER A 189 -9.10 12.70 10.82
N MET A 190 -8.88 11.44 11.22
CA MET A 190 -9.92 10.65 11.88
C MET A 190 -10.32 11.27 13.23
N PRO A 191 -11.63 11.26 13.56
CA PRO A 191 -12.11 11.66 14.88
C PRO A 191 -11.61 10.69 15.96
N GLU A 192 -11.50 11.14 17.21
CA GLU A 192 -11.04 10.30 18.33
C GLU A 192 -12.17 9.44 18.93
N THR A 193 -13.42 9.75 18.61
CA THR A 193 -14.60 8.93 18.91
C THR A 193 -15.55 8.93 17.71
N LEU A 194 -16.14 7.78 17.39
CA LEU A 194 -17.22 7.71 16.37
C LEU A 194 -18.51 8.41 16.85
N SER A 195 -18.63 8.64 18.15
CA SER A 195 -19.69 9.41 18.81
C SER A 195 -19.08 10.64 19.48
N ALA A 196 -19.02 11.78 18.78
CA ALA A 196 -18.96 13.07 19.45
C ALA A 196 -20.41 13.60 19.49
N PRO A 197 -21.05 13.68 20.69
CA PRO A 197 -22.25 14.48 20.82
C PRO A 197 -21.90 15.91 20.42
N THR A 198 -22.75 16.51 19.60
CA THR A 198 -22.85 17.97 19.46
C THR A 198 -22.67 18.56 20.85
N VAL A 199 -21.67 19.42 21.04
CA VAL A 199 -21.54 20.20 22.28
C VAL A 199 -22.81 21.05 22.34
N THR A 200 -23.85 20.58 23.05
CA THR A 200 -25.01 21.40 23.36
C THR A 200 -24.46 22.57 24.16
N PRO A 201 -24.66 23.82 23.70
CA PRO A 201 -24.25 24.98 24.48
C PRO A 201 -24.82 24.86 25.89
N PRO A 202 -24.07 25.19 26.95
CA PRO A 202 -24.60 25.18 28.30
C PRO A 202 -25.90 25.99 28.31
N PRO A 203 -26.95 25.55 29.05
CA PRO A 203 -28.19 26.31 29.14
C PRO A 203 -27.84 27.73 29.52
N MET A 204 -28.17 28.71 28.66
CA MET A 204 -28.06 30.11 29.04
C MET A 204 -28.88 30.27 30.31
N GLN A 205 -28.20 30.43 31.45
CA GLN A 205 -28.81 30.67 32.73
C GLN A 205 -29.42 32.07 32.65
N SER A 206 -30.67 32.13 32.18
CA SER A 206 -31.43 33.35 32.01
C SER A 206 -31.73 33.93 33.39
N GLY A 207 -30.98 34.97 33.75
CA GLY A 207 -31.38 36.05 34.64
C GLY A 207 -32.01 35.66 35.97
N ILE A 208 -31.20 35.60 37.02
CA ILE A 208 -31.69 35.79 38.39
C ILE A 208 -32.14 37.26 38.48
N PRO A 209 -33.42 37.57 38.74
CA PRO A 209 -33.84 38.93 39.02
C PRO A 209 -33.34 39.34 40.40
N PRO A 210 -32.89 40.60 40.62
CA PRO A 210 -32.61 41.09 41.96
C PRO A 210 -33.91 41.05 42.80
N GLN A 211 -33.83 40.36 43.94
CA GLN A 211 -34.86 40.33 44.99
C GLN A 211 -34.74 41.58 45.90
N PRO A 212 -35.81 41.92 46.64
CA PRO A 212 -36.42 43.26 46.72
C PRO A 212 -35.63 44.35 47.42
#